data_AF-A0A968WHH3-F1
#
_entry.id   AF-A0A968WHH3-F1
#
_cell.length_a   1.000
_cell.length_b   1.000
_cell.length_c   1.000
_cell.angle_alpha   90.00
_cell.angle_beta   90.00
_cell.angle_gamma   90.00
#
_symmetry.space_group_name_H-M   'P 1'
#
loop_
_entity.id
_entity.type
_entity.pdbx_description
1 polymer ?
#
loop_
_entity_poly.entity_id
_entity_poly.type
_entity_poly.pdbx_seq_one_letter_code
_entity_poly.pdbx_strand_id
1 'polypeptide(L)'
;MVYLLAHDPEVDSTEYDRLKNQLTSYASELQKATPRFKTESRFLRYLFYKVHRTFLKQYRLSEPFNGLFNSGSYNCVSGTALYAFFLDQLGYAVRICETRYHIFLLTYLSDSTSVLFEATDPLDGFVENQALIEQRIT
;
A
#
# COMPACT_ATOMS: atom_id res chain seq x y z
N MET A 1 7.71 5.85 6.63
CA MET A 1 7.50 5.74 5.17
C MET A 1 7.44 7.07 4.41
N VAL A 2 6.87 8.17 4.94
CA VAL A 2 6.78 9.48 4.22
C VAL A 2 8.16 10.09 3.86
N TYR A 3 9.23 9.65 4.51
CA TYR A 3 10.61 10.07 4.22
C TYR A 3 11.10 9.81 2.77
N LEU A 4 10.46 8.90 2.02
CA LEU A 4 10.75 8.68 0.61
C LEU A 4 10.44 9.92 -0.26
N LEU A 5 9.42 10.70 0.12
CA LEU A 5 9.07 11.96 -0.57
C LEU A 5 10.08 13.07 -0.31
N ALA A 6 10.76 13.07 0.83
CA ALA A 6 11.70 14.12 1.21
C ALA A 6 13.04 14.07 0.44
N HIS A 7 13.28 12.99 -0.32
CA HIS A 7 14.49 12.82 -1.14
C HIS A 7 14.22 13.01 -2.65
N ASP A 8 12.97 13.31 -3.03
CA ASP A 8 12.64 13.64 -4.42
C ASP A 8 12.97 15.12 -4.67
N PRO A 9 13.91 15.45 -5.59
CA PRO A 9 14.32 16.83 -5.84
C PRO A 9 13.19 17.70 -6.42
N GLU A 10 12.10 17.10 -6.88
CA GLU A 10 10.92 17.80 -7.42
C GLU A 10 9.85 18.08 -6.36
N VAL A 11 10.01 17.59 -5.12
CA VAL A 11 9.05 17.78 -4.02
C VAL A 11 9.59 18.82 -3.03
N ASP A 12 9.00 20.02 -3.04
CA ASP A 12 9.31 21.03 -2.02
C ASP A 12 8.63 20.73 -0.67
N SER A 13 8.99 21.48 0.37
CA SER A 13 8.45 21.26 1.72
C SER A 13 6.94 21.48 1.81
N THR A 14 6.37 22.34 0.98
CA THR A 14 4.93 22.64 0.97
C THR A 14 4.15 21.48 0.35
N GLU A 15 4.64 20.97 -0.77
CA GLU A 15 4.08 19.79 -1.43
C GLU A 15 4.20 18.55 -0.53
N TYR A 16 5.34 18.37 0.14
CA TYR A 16 5.52 17.32 1.13
C TYR A 16 4.46 17.36 2.24
N ASP A 17 4.25 18.53 2.85
CA ASP A 17 3.27 18.68 3.93
C ASP A 17 1.84 18.46 3.43
N ARG A 18 1.52 18.92 2.21
CA ARG A 18 0.24 18.66 1.56
C ARG A 18 -0.01 17.16 1.40
N LEU A 19 0.94 16.44 0.82
CA LEU A 19 0.83 14.99 0.59
C LEU A 19 0.73 14.23 1.91
N LYS A 20 1.57 14.58 2.89
CA LYS A 20 1.52 13.99 4.23
C LYS A 20 0.14 14.16 4.84
N ASN A 21 -0.42 15.38 4.82
CA ASN A 21 -1.74 15.67 5.38
C ASN A 21 -2.87 14.94 4.64
N GLN A 22 -2.80 14.85 3.31
CA GLN A 22 -3.77 14.11 2.51
C GLN A 22 -3.76 12.62 2.88
N LEU A 23 -2.58 12.00 2.95
CA LEU A 23 -2.43 10.59 3.26
C LEU A 23 -2.81 10.25 4.70
N THR A 24 -2.42 11.06 5.68
CA THR A 24 -2.80 10.86 7.09
C THR A 24 -4.30 11.05 7.30
N SER A 25 -4.91 12.03 6.62
CA SER A 25 -6.36 12.21 6.64
C SER A 25 -7.08 11.00 6.07
N TYR A 26 -6.61 10.47 4.94
CA TYR A 26 -7.18 9.26 4.33
C TYR A 26 -6.99 8.02 5.21
N ALA A 27 -5.83 7.87 5.87
CA ALA A 27 -5.61 6.82 6.86
C ALA A 27 -6.61 6.92 8.03
N SER A 28 -6.91 8.13 8.50
CA SER A 28 -7.93 8.36 9.53
C SER A 28 -9.33 7.95 9.05
N GLU A 29 -9.68 8.22 7.80
CA GLU A 29 -10.95 7.77 7.20
C GLU A 29 -11.04 6.24 7.13
N LEU A 30 -9.96 5.57 6.72
CA LEU A 30 -9.86 4.11 6.73
C LEU A 30 -10.04 3.55 8.15
N GLN A 31 -9.34 4.12 9.14
CA GLN A 31 -9.46 3.71 10.54
C GLN A 31 -10.90 3.84 11.08
N LYS A 32 -11.61 4.91 10.71
CA LYS A 32 -13.02 5.11 11.08
C LYS A 32 -13.95 4.09 10.40
N ALA A 33 -13.54 3.49 9.28
CA ALA A 33 -14.30 2.46 8.59
C ALA A 33 -14.12 1.08 9.23
N THR A 34 -13.03 0.83 9.98
CA THR A 34 -12.71 -0.46 10.60
C THR A 34 -13.88 -1.12 11.34
N PRO A 35 -14.68 -0.42 12.18
CA PRO A 35 -15.79 -1.04 12.92
C PRO A 35 -16.91 -1.62 12.04
N ARG A 36 -16.95 -1.29 10.74
CA ARG A 36 -17.95 -1.81 9.79
C ARG A 36 -17.65 -3.24 9.34
N PHE A 37 -16.45 -3.75 9.61
CA PHE A 37 -15.98 -5.04 9.13
C PHE A 37 -15.98 -6.07 10.26
N LYS A 38 -16.42 -7.29 9.95
CA LYS A 38 -16.50 -8.39 10.93
C LYS A 38 -15.14 -8.98 11.29
N THR A 39 -14.16 -8.86 10.40
CA THR A 39 -12.82 -9.43 10.57
C THR A 39 -11.77 -8.49 10.00
N GLU A 40 -10.54 -8.58 10.50
CA GLU A 40 -9.40 -7.80 10.01
C GLU A 40 -9.16 -8.05 8.53
N SER A 41 -9.15 -9.31 8.09
CA SER A 41 -8.99 -9.63 6.68
C SER A 41 -10.04 -8.94 5.78
N ARG A 42 -11.32 -8.90 6.20
CA ARG A 42 -12.35 -8.20 5.43
C ARG A 42 -12.09 -6.69 5.35
N PHE A 43 -11.59 -6.09 6.42
CA PHE A 43 -11.17 -4.69 6.42
C PHE A 43 -9.96 -4.45 5.52
N LEU A 44 -8.91 -5.28 5.63
CA LEU A 44 -7.70 -5.17 4.82
C LEU A 44 -7.98 -5.39 3.33
N ARG A 45 -8.89 -6.30 2.99
CA ARG A 45 -9.38 -6.47 1.62
C ARG A 45 -10.08 -5.23 1.11
N TYR A 46 -10.96 -4.64 1.92
CA TYR A 46 -11.59 -3.35 1.58
C TYR A 46 -10.55 -2.26 1.37
N LEU A 47 -9.58 -2.13 2.29
CA LEU A 47 -8.49 -1.18 2.20
C LEU A 47 -7.71 -1.37 0.91
N PHE A 48 -7.32 -2.61 0.57
CA PHE A 48 -6.56 -2.93 -0.64
C PHE A 48 -7.23 -2.35 -1.88
N TYR A 49 -8.48 -2.72 -2.14
CA TYR A 49 -9.22 -2.28 -3.33
C TYR A 49 -9.56 -0.79 -3.29
N LYS A 50 -9.85 -0.25 -2.10
CA LYS A 50 -10.21 1.16 -1.92
C LYS A 50 -9.00 2.05 -2.20
N VAL A 51 -7.83 1.72 -1.65
CA VAL A 51 -6.56 2.42 -1.89
C VAL A 51 -6.15 2.28 -3.35
N HIS A 52 -6.19 1.08 -3.92
CA HIS A 52 -5.85 0.86 -5.34
C HIS A 52 -6.71 1.77 -6.22
N ARG A 53 -8.04 1.68 -6.07
CA ARG A 53 -8.97 2.49 -6.85
C ARG A 53 -8.79 3.98 -6.63
N THR A 54 -8.39 4.43 -5.45
CA THR A 54 -8.23 5.86 -5.15
C THR A 54 -6.92 6.42 -5.71
N PHE A 55 -5.79 5.72 -5.57
CA PHE A 55 -4.45 6.27 -5.83
C PHE A 55 -3.72 5.62 -7.00
N LEU A 56 -3.88 4.31 -7.20
CA LEU A 56 -3.11 3.52 -8.18
C LEU A 56 -3.88 3.45 -9.51
N LYS A 57 -3.70 4.46 -10.37
CA LYS A 57 -4.50 4.62 -11.61
C LYS A 57 -3.86 3.96 -12.82
N GLN A 58 -2.57 4.21 -13.03
CA GLN A 58 -1.87 3.76 -14.22
C GLN A 58 -0.51 3.16 -13.85
N TYR A 59 -0.33 1.88 -14.11
CA TYR A 59 0.98 1.25 -13.92
C TYR A 59 1.96 1.71 -15.01
N ARG A 60 3.16 2.10 -14.59
CA ARG A 60 4.29 2.50 -15.44
C ARG A 60 5.58 1.99 -14.82
N LEU A 61 6.37 1.22 -15.56
CA LEU A 61 7.64 0.62 -15.09
C LEU A 61 8.63 1.68 -14.59
N SER A 62 8.78 2.77 -15.35
CA SER A 62 9.70 3.88 -15.05
C SER A 62 8.87 5.12 -14.73
N GLU A 63 8.48 5.26 -13.46
CA GLU A 63 7.71 6.39 -12.96
C GLU A 63 8.42 6.99 -11.74
N PRO A 64 8.63 8.32 -11.69
CA PRO A 64 9.10 8.97 -10.47
C PRO A 64 8.06 8.84 -9.36
N PHE A 65 8.50 8.91 -8.10
CA PHE A 65 7.63 8.66 -6.96
C PHE A 65 6.48 9.68 -6.87
N ASN A 66 6.74 10.94 -7.24
CA ASN A 66 5.75 12.01 -7.29
C ASN A 66 4.61 11.76 -8.32
N GLY A 67 4.84 10.92 -9.33
CA GLY A 67 3.85 10.55 -10.35
C GLY A 67 2.57 9.95 -9.76
N LEU A 68 2.72 9.24 -8.63
CA LEU A 68 1.63 8.62 -7.89
C LEU A 68 0.63 9.66 -7.37
N PHE A 69 1.12 10.80 -6.91
CA PHE A 69 0.29 11.83 -6.29
C PHE A 69 -0.24 12.84 -7.30
N ASN A 70 0.50 13.09 -8.39
CA ASN A 70 0.12 14.04 -9.41
C ASN A 70 -0.89 13.46 -10.42
N SER A 71 -0.67 12.22 -10.87
CA SER A 71 -1.45 11.60 -11.94
C SER A 71 -2.02 10.23 -11.58
N GLY A 72 -1.65 9.67 -10.42
CA GLY A 72 -1.93 8.28 -10.09
C GLY A 72 -1.09 7.28 -10.88
N SER A 73 -0.03 7.74 -11.55
CA SER A 73 0.93 6.87 -12.22
C SER A 73 1.85 6.24 -11.18
N TYR A 74 2.04 4.92 -11.24
CA TYR A 74 2.78 4.21 -10.19
C TYR A 74 3.56 3.03 -10.76
N ASN A 75 4.57 2.58 -10.01
CA ASN A 75 5.28 1.34 -10.27
C ASN A 75 5.14 0.40 -9.05
N CYS A 76 5.75 -0.79 -9.13
CA CYS A 76 5.67 -1.76 -8.04
C CYS A 76 6.22 -1.21 -6.71
N VAL A 77 7.27 -0.38 -6.76
CA VAL A 77 7.88 0.22 -5.57
C VAL A 77 6.98 1.28 -4.94
N SER A 78 6.48 2.25 -5.73
CA SER A 78 5.63 3.33 -5.20
C SER A 78 4.26 2.82 -4.75
N GLY A 79 3.69 1.83 -5.45
CA GLY A 79 2.48 1.13 -5.03
C GLY A 79 2.67 0.39 -3.70
N THR A 80 3.74 -0.41 -3.57
CA THR A 80 4.03 -1.13 -2.32
C THR A 80 4.33 -0.18 -1.17
N ALA A 81 5.07 0.91 -1.41
CA ALA A 81 5.33 1.94 -0.40
C ALA A 81 4.05 2.62 0.08
N LEU A 82 3.08 2.85 -0.80
CA LEU A 82 1.78 3.43 -0.44
C LEU A 82 0.99 2.51 0.50
N TYR A 83 0.92 1.21 0.17
CA TYR A 83 0.27 0.25 1.06
C TYR A 83 0.98 0.13 2.40
N ALA A 84 2.31 0.07 2.38
CA ALA A 84 3.12 0.02 3.58
C ALA A 84 2.86 1.23 4.48
N PHE A 85 2.72 2.43 3.90
CA PHE A 85 2.34 3.63 4.64
C PHE A 85 0.97 3.48 5.30
N PHE A 86 -0.07 3.07 4.57
CA PHE A 86 -1.41 2.96 5.16
C PHE A 86 -1.48 1.89 6.26
N LEU A 87 -0.82 0.75 6.06
CA LEU A 87 -0.79 -0.32 7.06
C LEU A 87 -0.05 0.12 8.33
N ASP A 88 1.11 0.76 8.19
CA ASP A 88 1.87 1.35 9.31
C ASP A 88 1.03 2.36 10.10
N GLN A 89 0.32 3.28 9.42
CA GLN A 89 -0.56 4.25 10.06
C GLN A 89 -1.75 3.62 10.80
N LEU A 90 -2.18 2.42 10.39
CA LEU A 90 -3.27 1.67 11.00
C LEU A 90 -2.77 0.69 12.08
N GLY A 91 -1.46 0.66 12.35
CA GLY A 91 -0.85 -0.17 13.39
C GLY A 91 -0.54 -1.61 12.96
N TYR A 92 -0.57 -1.92 11.66
CA TYR A 92 -0.23 -3.23 11.13
C TYR A 92 1.28 -3.38 10.91
N ALA A 93 1.84 -4.50 11.34
CA ALA A 93 3.22 -4.85 11.06
C ALA A 93 3.39 -5.23 9.58
N VAL A 94 4.37 -4.62 8.91
CA VAL A 94 4.62 -4.81 7.48
C VAL A 94 5.96 -5.51 7.26
N ARG A 95 5.97 -6.51 6.38
CA ARG A 95 7.19 -7.12 5.83
C ARG A 95 7.20 -6.94 4.32
N ILE A 96 8.25 -6.32 3.80
CA ILE A 96 8.49 -6.21 2.36
C ILE A 96 9.27 -7.45 1.90
N CYS A 97 8.81 -8.07 0.82
CA CYS A 97 9.45 -9.24 0.21
C CYS A 97 9.84 -8.91 -1.23
N GLU A 98 11.14 -8.78 -1.48
CA GLU A 98 11.68 -8.55 -2.81
C GLU A 98 12.13 -9.88 -3.43
N THR A 99 11.67 -10.14 -4.65
CA THR A 99 12.13 -11.23 -5.52
C THR A 99 12.95 -10.63 -6.67
N ARG A 100 13.49 -11.48 -7.55
CA ARG A 100 14.32 -11.02 -8.67
C ARG A 100 13.64 -9.99 -9.60
N TYR A 101 12.30 -10.02 -9.70
CA TYR A 101 11.55 -9.19 -10.64
C TYR A 101 10.32 -8.51 -10.02
N HIS A 102 10.07 -8.69 -8.72
CA HIS A 102 8.83 -8.21 -8.11
C HIS A 102 8.94 -7.97 -6.62
N ILE A 103 8.05 -7.12 -6.10
CA ILE A 103 8.03 -6.71 -4.69
C ILE A 103 6.63 -6.89 -4.14
N PHE A 104 6.53 -7.73 -3.12
CA PHE A 104 5.30 -8.00 -2.39
C PHE A 104 5.33 -7.34 -1.02
N LEU A 105 4.15 -7.15 -0.45
CA LEU A 105 3.97 -6.72 0.92
C LEU A 105 3.19 -7.76 1.70
N LEU A 106 3.72 -8.18 2.84
CA LEU A 106 3.02 -9.00 3.82
C LEU A 106 2.62 -8.17 5.03
N THR A 107 1.43 -8.45 5.54
CA THR A 107 0.99 -7.97 6.85
C THR A 107 0.36 -9.11 7.64
N TYR A 108 0.44 -9.01 8.96
CA TYR A 108 0.03 -10.05 9.88
C TYR A 108 -1.28 -9.68 10.58
N LEU A 109 -2.19 -10.64 10.71
CA LEU A 109 -3.44 -10.51 11.44
C LEU A 109 -3.24 -10.93 12.90
N SER A 110 -4.20 -10.59 13.77
CA SER A 110 -4.15 -10.94 15.19
C SER A 110 -4.15 -12.45 15.46
N ASP A 111 -4.65 -13.26 14.53
CA ASP A 111 -4.65 -14.73 14.61
C ASP A 111 -3.34 -15.37 14.10
N SER A 112 -2.30 -14.57 13.90
CA SER A 112 -0.98 -14.98 13.38
C SER A 112 -0.98 -15.46 11.92
N THR A 113 -2.10 -15.34 11.19
CA THR A 113 -2.10 -15.52 9.74
C THR A 113 -1.56 -14.28 9.04
N SER A 114 -1.12 -14.44 7.79
CA SER A 114 -0.64 -13.33 6.97
C SER A 114 -1.54 -13.09 5.78
N VAL A 115 -1.56 -11.85 5.30
CA VAL A 115 -2.14 -11.52 3.99
C VAL A 115 -1.09 -10.81 3.15
N LEU A 116 -1.11 -11.09 1.84
CA LEU A 116 -0.21 -10.51 0.87
C LEU A 116 -0.94 -9.45 0.04
N PHE A 117 -0.23 -8.35 -0.18
CA PHE A 117 -0.60 -7.22 -1.01
C PHE A 117 0.38 -7.17 -2.18
N GLU A 118 -0.13 -7.34 -3.39
CA GLU A 118 0.58 -7.12 -4.63
C GLU A 118 0.02 -5.87 -5.31
N ALA A 119 0.81 -4.79 -5.29
CA ALA A 119 0.33 -3.47 -5.67
C ALA A 119 0.04 -3.33 -7.16
N THR A 120 0.63 -4.18 -8.01
CA THR A 120 0.49 -4.11 -9.48
C THR A 120 -0.64 -4.98 -10.03
N ASP A 121 -1.31 -5.76 -9.17
CA ASP A 121 -2.44 -6.61 -9.52
C ASP A 121 -3.75 -6.06 -8.88
N PRO A 122 -4.50 -5.19 -9.59
CA PRO A 122 -5.74 -4.61 -9.06
C PRO A 122 -6.86 -5.62 -8.78
N LEU A 123 -6.79 -6.82 -9.38
CA LEU A 123 -7.87 -7.80 -9.34
C LEU A 123 -7.59 -8.89 -8.31
N ASP A 124 -6.39 -9.46 -8.34
CA ASP A 124 -6.00 -10.64 -7.56
C ASP A 124 -4.75 -10.38 -6.68
N GLY A 125 -4.43 -9.10 -6.45
CA GLY A 125 -3.29 -8.69 -5.63
C GLY A 125 -3.51 -8.79 -4.12
N PHE A 126 -4.73 -9.01 -3.65
CA PHE A 126 -5.00 -9.30 -2.24
C PHE A 126 -5.12 -10.81 -2.03
N VAL A 127 -4.18 -11.42 -1.32
CA VAL A 127 -4.09 -12.87 -1.14
C VAL A 127 -4.13 -13.25 0.33
N GLU A 128 -5.06 -14.15 0.68
CA GLU A 128 -5.22 -14.69 2.05
C GLU A 128 -4.78 -16.16 2.16
N ASN A 129 -4.67 -16.85 1.02
CA ASN A 129 -4.31 -18.27 1.00
C ASN A 129 -2.82 -18.44 1.28
N GLN A 130 -2.46 -19.05 2.42
CA GLN A 130 -1.08 -19.16 2.87
C GLN A 130 -0.18 -19.94 1.89
N ALA A 131 -0.69 -21.01 1.26
CA ALA A 131 0.09 -21.76 0.27
C ALA A 131 0.38 -20.93 -0.99
N LEU A 132 -0.58 -20.09 -1.43
CA LEU A 132 -0.37 -19.18 -2.55
C LEU A 132 0.59 -18.03 -2.18
N ILE A 133 0.54 -17.55 -0.94
CA ILE A 133 1.50 -16.56 -0.43
C ILE A 133 2.92 -17.13 -0.51
N GLU A 134 3.15 -18.32 0.05
CA GLU A 134 4.44 -18.99 0.04
C GLU A 134 4.97 -19.18 -1.40
N GLN A 135 4.10 -19.58 -2.33
CA GLN A 135 4.45 -19.74 -3.74
C GLN A 135 4.89 -18.42 -4.40
N ARG A 136 4.31 -17.28 -4.01
CA ARG A 136 4.61 -15.98 -4.62
C ARG A 136 5.90 -15.35 -4.08
N ILE A 137 6.27 -15.61 -2.83
CA ILE A 137 7.41 -14.97 -2.17
C ILE A 137 8.71 -15.80 -2.21
N THR A 138 8.69 -16.98 -2.83
CA THR A 138 9.83 -17.90 -2.95
C THR A 138 10.34 -17.94 -4.39
#